data_AF-A0A1S2IUU8-F1
#
_entry.id   AF-A0A1S2IUU8-F1
#
_cell.length_a   1.000
_cell.length_b   1.000
_cell.length_c   1.000
_cell.angle_alpha   90.00
_cell.angle_beta   90.00
_cell.angle_gamma   90.00
#
_symmetry.space_group_name_H-M   'P 1'
#
loop_
_entity.id
_entity.type
_entity.pdbx_description
1 polymer ?
#
loop_
_entity_poly.entity_id
_entity_poly.type
_entity_poly.pdbx_seq_one_letter_code
_entity_poly.pdbx_strand_id
1 'polypeptide(L)'
;MADEGLRDELREFVAERDWAQFHLPENLAKSISIEAAELLECFQWSAEADTDRVRAELADVLTYCHLLADRLGFDPTTIVREKLAVTREKYPADRARGRSTKYDQL
;
A
#
# COMPACT_ATOMS: atom_id res chain seq x y z
N MET A 1 -11.22 -0.63 14.89
CA MET A 1 -12.64 -0.92 14.59
C MET A 1 -13.02 -0.69 13.13
N ALA A 2 -12.42 0.23 12.36
CA ALA A 2 -12.77 0.40 10.93
C ALA A 2 -12.05 -0.55 9.94
N ASP A 3 -10.91 -1.15 10.32
CA ASP A 3 -10.06 -1.98 9.45
C ASP A 3 -10.38 -3.49 9.52
N GLU A 4 -11.10 -3.90 10.57
CA GLU A 4 -11.41 -5.32 10.82
C GLU A 4 -12.46 -5.85 9.84
N GLY A 5 -13.45 -5.02 9.48
CA GLY A 5 -14.47 -5.38 8.47
C GLY A 5 -13.88 -5.60 7.08
N LEU A 6 -13.02 -4.69 6.61
CA LEU A 6 -12.40 -4.82 5.29
C LEU A 6 -11.53 -6.07 5.18
N ARG A 7 -10.77 -6.40 6.23
CA ARG A 7 -9.95 -7.61 6.25
C ARG A 7 -10.79 -8.87 6.08
N ASP A 8 -11.93 -8.95 6.77
CA ASP A 8 -12.81 -10.10 6.70
C ASP A 8 -13.54 -10.16 5.35
N GLU A 9 -13.96 -9.03 4.78
CA GLU A 9 -14.50 -8.95 3.42
C GLU A 9 -13.50 -9.46 2.37
N LEU A 10 -12.22 -9.08 2.48
CA LEU A 10 -11.16 -9.56 1.58
C LEU A 10 -10.93 -11.07 1.74
N ARG A 11 -10.98 -11.59 2.97
CA ARG A 11 -10.84 -13.03 3.23
C ARG A 11 -11.99 -13.82 2.64
N GLU A 12 -13.22 -13.34 2.81
CA GLU A 12 -14.41 -13.94 2.21
C GLU A 12 -14.29 -13.95 0.68
N PHE A 13 -13.96 -12.81 0.08
CA PHE A 13 -13.75 -12.69 -1.37
C PHE A 13 -12.72 -13.70 -1.90
N VAL A 14 -11.60 -13.88 -1.20
CA VAL A 14 -10.55 -14.84 -1.55
C VAL A 14 -11.01 -16.28 -1.36
N ALA A 15 -11.72 -16.56 -0.27
CA ALA A 15 -12.20 -17.90 0.06
C ALA A 15 -13.27 -18.41 -0.91
N GLU A 16 -14.22 -17.54 -1.29
CA GLU A 16 -15.27 -17.84 -2.30
C GLU A 16 -14.70 -18.34 -3.63
N ARG A 17 -13.46 -17.92 -3.96
CA ARG A 17 -12.79 -18.22 -5.22
C ARG A 17 -11.70 -19.29 -5.07
N ASP A 18 -11.49 -19.82 -3.87
CA ASP A 18 -10.39 -20.72 -3.53
C ASP A 18 -9.00 -20.16 -3.92
N TRP A 19 -8.85 -18.84 -3.86
CA TRP A 19 -7.62 -18.15 -4.31
C TRP A 19 -6.49 -18.15 -3.27
N ALA A 20 -6.78 -18.55 -2.03
CA ALA A 20 -5.80 -18.61 -0.95
C ALA A 20 -4.56 -19.45 -1.33
N GLN A 21 -4.71 -20.46 -2.19
CA GLN A 21 -3.62 -21.29 -2.70
C GLN A 21 -2.60 -20.53 -3.57
N PHE A 22 -3.01 -19.45 -4.24
CA PHE A 22 -2.15 -18.62 -5.09
C PHE A 22 -1.51 -17.46 -4.32
N HIS A 23 -2.08 -17.11 -3.17
CA HIS A 23 -1.66 -16.00 -2.30
C HIS A 23 -0.43 -16.37 -1.45
N LEU A 24 0.63 -16.86 -2.10
CA LEU A 24 1.96 -16.96 -1.49
C LEU A 24 2.53 -15.55 -1.27
N PRO A 25 3.31 -15.29 -0.21
CA PRO A 25 3.87 -13.95 0.05
C PRO A 25 4.61 -13.36 -1.15
N GLU A 26 5.38 -14.18 -1.87
CA GLU A 26 6.09 -13.73 -3.08
C GLU A 26 5.15 -13.35 -4.24
N ASN A 27 4.00 -13.99 -4.37
CA ASN A 27 3.05 -13.70 -5.43
C ASN A 27 2.33 -12.39 -5.14
N LEU A 28 1.90 -12.20 -3.90
CA LEU A 28 1.28 -10.95 -3.46
C LEU A 28 2.26 -9.77 -3.57
N ALA A 29 3.54 -9.97 -3.23
CA ALA A 29 4.56 -8.94 -3.44
C ALA A 29 4.76 -8.58 -4.92
N LYS A 30 4.72 -9.57 -5.83
CA LYS A 30 4.74 -9.33 -7.28
C LYS A 30 3.49 -8.55 -7.72
N SER A 31 2.30 -8.92 -7.25
CA SER A 31 1.05 -8.20 -7.54
C SER A 31 1.13 -6.74 -7.11
N ILE A 32 1.60 -6.44 -5.89
CA ILE A 32 1.82 -5.04 -5.44
C ILE A 32 2.69 -4.27 -6.44
N SER A 33 3.78 -4.88 -6.93
CA SER A 33 4.66 -4.22 -7.89
C SER A 33 4.01 -4.00 -9.26
N ILE A 34 3.12 -4.89 -9.68
CA ILE A 34 2.38 -4.79 -10.94
C ILE A 34 1.37 -3.65 -10.84
N GLU A 35 0.51 -3.64 -9.82
CA GLU A 35 -0.49 -2.57 -9.64
C GLU A 35 0.15 -1.21 -9.40
N ALA A 36 1.31 -1.17 -8.73
CA ALA A 36 2.06 0.07 -8.57
C ALA A 36 2.58 0.61 -9.92
N ALA A 37 2.88 -0.27 -10.88
CA ALA A 37 3.25 0.12 -12.23
C ALA A 37 2.04 0.61 -13.04
N GLU A 38 0.86 0.02 -12.85
CA GLU A 38 -0.40 0.49 -13.48
C GLU A 38 -0.80 1.88 -12.92
N LEU A 39 -0.65 2.08 -11.61
CA LEU A 39 -0.79 3.39 -10.97
C LEU A 39 0.20 4.41 -11.54
N LEU A 40 1.45 4.00 -11.77
CA LEU A 40 2.46 4.87 -12.39
C LEU A 40 2.09 5.21 -13.85
N GLU A 41 1.53 4.26 -14.60
CA GLU A 41 1.11 4.46 -15.98
C GLU A 41 0.09 5.60 -16.13
N CYS A 42 -0.77 5.80 -15.13
CA CYS A 42 -1.71 6.91 -15.09
C CYS A 42 -1.05 8.29 -15.27
N PHE A 43 0.23 8.41 -14.94
CA PHE A 43 1.01 9.65 -15.02
C PHE A 43 2.12 9.60 -16.08
N GLN A 44 2.20 8.55 -16.91
CA GLN A 44 3.34 8.32 -17.80
C GLN A 44 3.53 9.44 -18.84
N TRP A 45 2.43 9.99 -19.35
CA TRP A 45 2.43 10.95 -20.46
C TRP A 45 1.97 12.36 -20.06
N SER A 46 1.41 12.53 -18.86
CA SER A 46 0.90 13.80 -18.36
C SER A 46 0.80 13.79 -16.84
N ALA A 47 0.98 14.97 -16.22
CA ALA A 47 0.66 15.16 -14.80
C ALA A 47 -0.86 15.27 -14.56
N GLU A 48 -1.64 15.56 -15.59
CA GLU A 48 -3.11 15.53 -15.58
C GLU A 48 -3.59 14.10 -15.83
N ALA A 49 -3.72 13.32 -14.77
CA ALA A 49 -4.21 11.94 -14.82
C ALA A 49 -5.74 11.87 -14.70
N ASP A 50 -6.33 10.81 -15.27
CA ASP A 50 -7.71 10.43 -15.00
C ASP A 50 -7.85 10.01 -13.52
N THR A 51 -8.56 10.82 -12.74
CA THR A 51 -8.75 10.59 -11.30
C THR A 51 -9.48 9.29 -10.98
N ASP A 52 -10.38 8.82 -11.85
CA ASP A 52 -11.10 7.57 -11.61
C ASP A 52 -10.17 6.38 -11.83
N ARG A 53 -9.32 6.45 -12.86
CA ARG A 53 -8.28 5.44 -13.07
C ARG A 53 -7.28 5.40 -11.92
N VAL A 54 -6.74 6.56 -11.52
CA VAL A 54 -5.81 6.65 -10.36
C VAL A 54 -6.43 6.05 -9.10
N ARG A 55 -7.72 6.30 -8.85
CA ARG A 55 -8.43 5.74 -7.71
C ARG A 55 -8.52 4.22 -7.79
N ALA A 56 -8.79 3.66 -8.96
CA ALA A 56 -8.84 2.22 -9.17
C ALA A 56 -7.48 1.56 -8.91
N GLU A 57 -6.42 2.01 -9.59
CA GLU A 57 -5.09 1.38 -9.44
C GLU A 57 -4.54 1.53 -8.01
N LEU A 58 -4.82 2.67 -7.35
CA LEU A 58 -4.45 2.84 -5.95
C LEU A 58 -5.19 1.87 -5.03
N ALA A 59 -6.47 1.59 -5.32
CA ALA A 59 -7.23 0.61 -4.56
C ALA A 59 -6.67 -0.81 -4.76
N ASP A 60 -6.20 -1.15 -5.96
CA ASP A 60 -5.58 -2.45 -6.23
C ASP A 60 -4.24 -2.60 -5.50
N VAL A 61 -3.37 -1.58 -5.53
CA VAL A 61 -2.14 -1.55 -4.72
C VAL A 61 -2.44 -1.78 -3.23
N LEU A 62 -3.42 -1.06 -2.68
CA LEU A 62 -3.80 -1.20 -1.28
C LEU A 62 -4.36 -2.58 -0.98
N THR A 63 -5.22 -3.12 -1.86
CA THR A 63 -5.82 -4.45 -1.71
C THR A 63 -4.75 -5.53 -1.60
N TYR A 64 -3.76 -5.56 -2.50
CA TYR A 64 -2.68 -6.55 -2.39
C TYR A 64 -1.76 -6.30 -1.19
N CYS A 65 -1.58 -5.05 -0.74
CA CYS A 65 -0.91 -4.78 0.52
C CYS A 65 -1.66 -5.38 1.72
N HIS A 66 -2.99 -5.22 1.77
CA HIS A 66 -3.83 -5.81 2.82
C HIS A 66 -3.79 -7.34 2.80
N LEU A 67 -3.88 -7.95 1.60
CA LEU A 67 -3.77 -9.41 1.44
C LEU A 67 -2.39 -9.92 1.87
N LEU A 68 -1.30 -9.22 1.53
CA LEU A 68 0.05 -9.59 1.97
C LEU A 68 0.21 -9.47 3.48
N ALA A 69 -0.27 -8.37 4.07
CA ALA A 69 -0.24 -8.18 5.50
C ALA A 69 -1.03 -9.29 6.22
N ASP A 70 -2.25 -9.62 5.76
CA ASP A 70 -3.03 -10.72 6.32
C ASP A 70 -2.28 -12.05 6.23
N ARG A 71 -1.69 -12.34 5.06
CA ARG A 71 -0.94 -13.57 4.81
C ARG A 71 0.29 -13.73 5.70
N LEU A 72 0.88 -12.61 6.13
CA LEU A 72 2.03 -12.54 7.03
C LEU A 72 1.64 -12.36 8.51
N GLY A 73 0.35 -12.20 8.81
CA GLY A 73 -0.15 -11.97 10.17
C GLY A 73 0.10 -10.56 10.70
N PHE A 74 0.27 -9.57 9.81
CA PHE A 74 0.48 -8.17 10.17
C PHE A 74 -0.83 -7.40 10.17
N ASP A 75 -0.98 -6.47 11.12
CA ASP A 75 -2.01 -5.44 11.08
C ASP A 75 -1.47 -4.24 10.27
N PRO A 76 -2.01 -3.94 9.08
CA PRO A 76 -1.52 -2.87 8.20
C PRO A 76 -1.42 -1.52 8.92
N THR A 77 -2.47 -1.20 9.69
CA THR A 77 -2.56 0.05 10.43
C THR A 77 -1.42 0.17 11.46
N THR A 78 -1.11 -0.91 12.18
CA THR A 78 -0.04 -0.96 13.18
C THR A 78 1.33 -0.79 12.55
N ILE A 79 1.66 -1.57 11.50
CA ILE A 79 2.97 -1.47 10.85
C ILE A 79 3.23 -0.09 10.23
N VAL A 80 2.19 0.57 9.71
CA VAL A 80 2.28 1.93 9.20
C VAL A 80 2.52 2.93 10.33
N ARG A 81 1.84 2.80 11.48
CA ARG A 81 2.02 3.69 12.64
C ARG A 81 3.43 3.58 13.23
N GLU A 82 3.94 2.36 13.38
CA GLU A 82 5.31 2.10 13.85
C GLU A 82 6.33 2.73 12.90
N LYS A 83 6.16 2.51 11.59
CA LYS A 83 7.03 3.11 10.59
C LYS A 83 6.97 4.64 10.59
N LEU A 84 5.79 5.21 10.81
CA LEU A 84 5.59 6.66 10.90
C LEU A 84 6.31 7.27 12.10
N ALA A 85 6.31 6.60 13.26
CA ALA A 85 7.08 7.06 14.43
C ALA A 85 8.58 7.15 14.11
N VAL A 86 9.16 6.11 13.52
CA VAL A 86 10.57 6.10 13.06
C VAL A 86 10.82 7.19 12.01
N THR A 87 9.85 7.46 11.14
CA THR A 87 9.98 8.47 10.09
C THR A 87 9.98 9.89 10.67
N ARG A 88 9.19 10.16 11.70
CA ARG A 88 9.19 11.46 12.41
C ARG A 88 10.54 11.75 13.06
N GLU A 89 11.19 10.74 13.62
CA GLU A 89 12.53 10.89 14.20
C GLU A 89 13.59 11.20 13.13
N LYS A 90 13.47 10.58 11.96
CA LYS A 90 14.37 10.84 10.81
C LYS A 90 14.13 12.19 10.15
N TYR A 91 12.89 12.66 10.11
CA TYR A 91 12.50 13.90 9.44
C TYR A 91 11.80 14.86 10.42
N PRO A 92 12.55 15.53 11.33
CA PRO A 92 11.98 16.54 12.23
C PRO A 92 11.30 17.68 11.44
N ALA A 93 10.12 18.10 11.90
CA ALA A 93 9.29 19.05 11.16
C ALA A 93 9.93 20.44 10.95
N ASP A 94 10.81 20.86 11.86
CA ASP A 94 11.58 22.10 11.77
C ASP A 94 12.65 22.04 10.66
N ARG A 95 13.16 20.85 10.33
CA ARG A 95 14.22 20.65 9.31
C ARG A 95 13.67 20.22 7.95
N ALA A 96 12.62 19.42 7.95
CA ALA A 96 12.05 18.82 6.73
C ALA A 96 10.95 19.66 6.05
N ARG A 97 10.45 20.74 6.67
CA ARG A 97 9.34 21.53 6.12
C ARG A 97 9.70 22.11 4.74
N GLY A 98 8.89 21.76 3.73
CA GLY A 98 9.04 22.27 2.36
C GLY A 98 10.21 21.68 1.58
N ARG A 99 10.84 20.60 2.09
CA ARG A 99 12.00 19.95 1.46
C ARG A 99 11.76 18.45 1.37
N SER A 100 12.03 17.85 0.22
CA SER A 100 12.02 16.40 0.01
C SER A 100 13.42 15.79 0.10
N THR A 101 14.41 16.57 0.55
CA THR A 101 15.78 16.11 0.72
C THR A 101 15.81 14.94 1.71
N LYS A 102 16.62 13.92 1.39
CA LYS A 102 16.76 12.74 2.22
C LYS A 102 17.33 13.13 3.60
N TYR A 103 16.92 12.41 4.65
CA TYR A 103 17.24 12.79 6.05
C TYR A 103 18.74 12.92 6.38
N ASP A 104 19.60 12.23 5.64
CA ASP A 104 21.06 12.34 5.74
C ASP A 104 21.61 13.65 5.13
N GLN A 105 20.74 14.47 4.55
CA GLN A 105 21.03 15.73 3.86
C GLN A 105 20.13 16.89 4.34
N LEU A 106 19.42 16.72 5.48
CA LEU A 106 18.54 17.74 6.10
C LEU A 106 19.26 18.71 7.03
#